data_AF-A0AAE1FHJ4-F1
#
_entry.id   AF-A0AAE1FHJ4-F1
#
_cell.length_a   1.000
_cell.length_b   1.000
_cell.length_c   1.000
_cell.angle_alpha   90.00
_cell.angle_beta   90.00
_cell.angle_gamma   90.00
#
_symmetry.space_group_name_H-M   'P 1'
#
loop_
_entity.id
_entity.type
_entity.pdbx_description
1 polymer ?
#
loop_
_entity_poly.entity_id
_entity_poly.type
_entity_poly.pdbx_seq_one_letter_code
_entity_poly.pdbx_strand_id
1 'polypeptide(L)'
;MKSFIGIMLVSGYCCVPHRRLYWQKQPNVYNGLIASSMRRDRFDEIMKFFHAVDNTKLLPNDKFAKIQPLLEILNSNFLKYGEVYGLVDVSIDESMIPYFRRHPTKQFIRGKPVSWGYKAWVAADPNSYAIYISIYQGRGGDKTKSNVNYGLGGTVVLEILDKLQVIHPTKKFSLYFDNFFTSIKLIDEIKNMGHDVTGTVRKHTVEKCPFSNPKTFGKSPRGSEEHFCDTSSQIVVVRWNDNGIVTIASSEHGVSPKVKVERYVASQKKRAKIPMSNAIHQYNKKNGKCG
;
A
#
# COMPACT_ATOMS: atom_id res chain seq x y z
N MET A 1 -23.98 0.20 -21.45
CA MET A 1 -22.92 0.40 -20.43
C MET A 1 -22.16 -0.89 -20.10
N LYS A 2 -22.81 -2.04 -19.86
CA LYS A 2 -22.13 -3.31 -19.58
C LYS A 2 -21.05 -3.70 -20.61
N SER A 3 -21.35 -3.63 -21.91
CA SER A 3 -20.37 -3.92 -22.97
C SER A 3 -19.18 -2.94 -22.97
N PHE A 4 -19.41 -1.67 -22.63
CA PHE A 4 -18.33 -0.67 -22.52
C PHE A 4 -17.36 -1.03 -21.39
N ILE A 5 -17.88 -1.37 -20.21
CA ILE A 5 -17.07 -1.83 -19.07
C ILE A 5 -16.36 -3.15 -19.42
N GLY A 6 -17.06 -4.09 -20.06
CA GLY A 6 -16.47 -5.34 -20.52
C GLY A 6 -15.29 -5.13 -21.47
N ILE A 7 -15.42 -4.22 -22.44
CA ILE A 7 -14.32 -3.84 -23.33
C ILE A 7 -13.14 -3.25 -22.55
N MET A 8 -13.40 -2.39 -21.56
CA MET A 8 -12.33 -1.84 -20.70
C MET A 8 -11.57 -2.93 -19.94
N LEU A 9 -12.28 -3.91 -19.37
CA LEU A 9 -11.66 -5.04 -18.67
C LEU A 9 -10.83 -5.91 -19.61
N VAL A 10 -11.39 -6.30 -20.77
CA VAL A 10 -10.67 -7.09 -21.78
C VAL A 10 -9.44 -6.34 -22.29
N SER A 11 -9.52 -5.01 -22.46
CA SER A 11 -8.39 -4.21 -22.93
C SER A 11 -7.21 -4.14 -21.96
N GLY A 12 -7.46 -4.35 -20.65
CA GLY A 12 -6.39 -4.45 -19.66
C GLY A 12 -5.68 -5.82 -19.67
N TYR A 13 -6.37 -6.87 -20.10
CA TYR A 13 -5.80 -8.22 -20.25
C TYR A 13 -5.09 -8.40 -21.61
N CYS A 14 -5.71 -7.94 -22.69
CA CYS A 14 -5.20 -8.05 -24.05
C CYS A 14 -4.80 -6.67 -24.56
N CYS A 15 -3.62 -6.17 -24.18
CA CYS A 15 -3.17 -4.82 -24.51
C CYS A 15 -2.69 -4.69 -25.96
N VAL A 16 -3.08 -3.60 -26.63
CA VAL A 16 -2.53 -3.18 -27.94
C VAL A 16 -1.99 -1.74 -27.85
N PRO A 17 -1.04 -1.33 -28.70
CA PRO A 17 -0.41 0.00 -28.60
C PRO A 17 -1.38 1.17 -28.63
N HIS A 18 -2.49 1.02 -29.35
CA HIS A 18 -3.54 2.03 -29.42
C HIS A 18 -4.91 1.36 -29.41
N ARG A 19 -5.78 1.74 -28.47
CA ARG A 19 -7.08 1.09 -28.26
C ARG A 19 -7.95 0.97 -29.52
N ARG A 20 -7.91 1.94 -30.44
CA ARG A 20 -8.67 1.84 -31.72
C ARG A 20 -8.26 0.64 -32.59
N LEU A 21 -7.09 0.03 -32.33
CA LEU A 21 -6.60 -1.15 -33.04
C LEU A 21 -7.47 -2.39 -32.78
N TYR A 22 -8.18 -2.49 -31.66
CA TYR A 22 -9.10 -3.62 -31.42
C TYR A 22 -10.19 -3.78 -32.51
N TRP A 23 -10.52 -2.69 -33.21
CA TRP A 23 -11.51 -2.67 -34.29
C TRP A 23 -10.89 -2.72 -35.69
N GLN A 24 -9.56 -2.69 -35.81
CA GLN A 24 -8.88 -2.80 -37.11
C GLN A 24 -8.91 -4.25 -37.58
N LYS A 25 -9.13 -4.48 -38.87
CA LYS A 25 -9.23 -5.84 -39.46
C LYS A 25 -7.88 -6.55 -39.65
N GLN A 26 -6.79 -5.96 -39.19
CA GLN A 26 -5.46 -6.58 -39.26
C GLN A 26 -5.38 -7.79 -38.31
N PRO A 27 -4.87 -8.96 -38.77
CA PRO A 27 -4.93 -10.21 -37.99
C PRO A 27 -4.25 -10.15 -36.61
N ASN A 28 -3.22 -9.32 -36.45
CA ASN A 28 -2.42 -9.21 -35.24
C ASN A 28 -3.03 -8.31 -34.15
N VAL A 29 -4.08 -7.55 -34.46
CA VAL A 29 -4.70 -6.60 -33.51
C VAL A 29 -6.23 -6.70 -33.46
N TYR A 30 -6.86 -7.32 -34.46
CA TYR A 30 -8.30 -7.49 -34.49
C TYR A 30 -8.78 -8.32 -33.31
N ASN A 31 -9.70 -7.77 -32.52
CA ASN A 31 -10.32 -8.50 -31.43
C ASN A 31 -11.81 -8.71 -31.74
N GLY A 32 -12.17 -9.91 -32.17
CA GLY A 32 -13.54 -10.28 -32.56
C GLY A 32 -14.55 -10.10 -31.42
N LEU A 33 -14.15 -10.32 -30.16
CA LEU A 33 -15.00 -10.12 -28.99
C LEU A 33 -15.30 -8.63 -28.78
N ILE A 34 -14.28 -7.77 -28.84
CA ILE A 34 -14.45 -6.32 -28.68
C ILE A 34 -15.23 -5.71 -29.86
N ALA A 35 -14.82 -6.04 -31.08
CA ALA A 35 -15.37 -5.45 -32.29
C ALA A 35 -16.84 -5.82 -32.54
N SER A 36 -17.25 -7.03 -32.14
CA SER A 36 -18.66 -7.46 -32.22
C SER A 36 -19.51 -6.88 -31.08
N SER A 37 -18.92 -6.64 -29.90
CA SER A 37 -19.63 -6.14 -28.72
C SER A 37 -20.07 -4.67 -28.82
N MET A 38 -19.28 -3.81 -29.47
CA MET A 38 -19.60 -2.38 -29.63
C MET A 38 -18.87 -1.80 -30.83
N ARG A 39 -19.53 -0.93 -31.61
CA ARG A 39 -18.85 -0.16 -32.67
C ARG A 39 -17.81 0.79 -32.06
N ARG A 40 -16.65 0.92 -32.73
CA ARG A 40 -15.54 1.80 -32.30
C ARG A 40 -16.01 3.21 -31.95
N ASP A 41 -16.78 3.83 -32.84
CA ASP A 41 -17.16 5.24 -32.68
C ASP A 41 -18.16 5.42 -31.53
N ARG A 42 -19.02 4.43 -31.27
CA ARG A 42 -19.89 4.42 -30.08
C ARG A 42 -19.08 4.27 -28.80
N PHE A 43 -18.04 3.45 -28.81
CA PHE A 43 -17.14 3.30 -27.67
C PHE A 43 -16.38 4.61 -27.39
N ASP A 44 -15.83 5.26 -28.43
CA ASP A 44 -15.14 6.55 -28.31
C ASP A 44 -16.08 7.68 -27.84
N GLU A 45 -17.33 7.69 -28.30
CA GLU A 45 -18.37 8.62 -27.83
C GLU A 45 -18.65 8.43 -26.33
N ILE A 46 -18.85 7.19 -25.87
CA ILE A 46 -19.03 6.90 -24.45
C ILE A 46 -17.80 7.34 -23.65
N MET A 47 -16.58 7.01 -24.11
CA MET A 47 -15.35 7.45 -23.43
C MET A 47 -15.26 8.97 -23.27
N LYS A 48 -15.72 9.72 -24.28
CA LYS A 48 -15.65 11.19 -24.30
C LYS A 48 -16.61 11.82 -23.29
N PHE A 49 -17.80 11.24 -23.13
CA PHE A 49 -18.89 11.80 -22.32
C PHE A 49 -19.19 11.00 -21.05
N PHE A 50 -18.31 10.06 -20.66
CA PHE A 50 -18.50 9.28 -19.45
C PHE A 50 -18.33 10.18 -18.21
N HIS A 51 -19.37 10.23 -17.38
CA HIS A 51 -19.39 10.92 -16.09
C HIS A 51 -19.91 9.97 -15.02
N ALA A 52 -19.28 9.96 -13.85
CA ALA A 52 -19.72 9.16 -12.70
C ALA A 52 -20.56 9.96 -11.69
N VAL A 53 -20.60 11.28 -11.83
CA VAL A 53 -21.29 12.18 -10.92
C VAL A 53 -21.86 13.37 -11.70
N ASP A 54 -22.95 13.91 -11.19
CA ASP A 54 -23.50 15.19 -11.62
C ASP A 54 -22.56 16.33 -11.20
N ASN A 55 -22.07 17.11 -12.17
CA ASN A 55 -21.13 18.20 -11.92
C ASN A 55 -21.72 19.31 -11.04
N THR A 56 -23.06 19.40 -10.91
CA THR A 56 -23.73 20.38 -10.03
C THR A 56 -23.66 19.99 -8.56
N LYS A 57 -23.31 18.72 -8.26
CA LYS A 57 -23.27 18.15 -6.90
C LYS A 57 -21.85 17.87 -6.40
N LEU A 58 -20.84 18.46 -7.04
CA LEU A 58 -19.45 18.23 -6.65
C LEU A 58 -19.15 18.87 -5.30
N LEU A 59 -18.56 18.08 -4.40
CA LEU A 59 -18.11 18.59 -3.11
C LEU A 59 -16.96 19.59 -3.33
N PRO A 60 -17.04 20.81 -2.76
CA PRO A 60 -15.94 21.75 -2.82
C PRO A 60 -14.72 21.17 -2.10
N ASN A 61 -13.53 21.42 -2.66
CA ASN A 61 -12.23 20.97 -2.15
C ASN A 61 -11.88 19.48 -2.32
N ASP A 62 -12.75 18.65 -2.91
CA ASP A 62 -12.37 17.31 -3.37
C ASP A 62 -11.91 17.33 -4.84
N LYS A 63 -10.60 17.19 -5.05
CA LYS A 63 -9.97 17.22 -6.38
C LYS A 63 -10.29 15.97 -7.21
N PHE A 64 -10.86 14.94 -6.60
CA PHE A 64 -11.30 13.71 -7.26
C PHE A 64 -12.82 13.48 -7.16
N ALA A 65 -13.60 14.50 -6.80
CA ALA A 65 -15.07 14.42 -6.67
C ALA A 65 -15.75 13.78 -7.90
N LYS A 66 -15.19 13.98 -9.10
CA LYS A 66 -15.70 13.41 -10.36
C LYS A 66 -15.67 11.89 -10.46
N ILE A 67 -14.81 11.24 -9.69
CA ILE A 67 -14.66 9.77 -9.67
C ILE A 67 -14.98 9.18 -8.30
N GLN A 68 -15.29 10.01 -7.31
CA GLN A 68 -15.53 9.60 -5.94
C GLN A 68 -16.63 8.53 -5.82
N PRO A 69 -17.78 8.60 -6.54
CA PRO A 69 -18.77 7.53 -6.52
C PRO A 69 -18.25 6.18 -7.01
N LEU A 70 -17.32 6.18 -7.99
CA LEU A 70 -16.71 4.94 -8.45
C LEU A 70 -15.77 4.36 -7.41
N LEU A 71 -14.98 5.20 -6.73
CA LEU A 71 -14.10 4.77 -5.66
C LEU A 71 -14.88 4.19 -4.48
N GLU A 72 -16.03 4.78 -4.16
CA GLU A 72 -16.93 4.26 -3.11
C GLU A 72 -17.54 2.91 -3.47
N ILE A 73 -17.98 2.72 -4.72
CA ILE A 73 -18.46 1.42 -5.22
C ILE A 73 -17.33 0.39 -5.19
N LEU A 74 -16.11 0.75 -5.58
CA LEU A 74 -14.97 -0.16 -5.56
C LEU A 74 -14.62 -0.54 -4.12
N ASN A 75 -14.42 0.44 -3.23
CA ASN A 75 -14.05 0.19 -1.84
C ASN A 75 -15.11 -0.60 -1.06
N SER A 76 -16.40 -0.31 -1.27
CA SER A 76 -17.47 -1.09 -0.63
C SER A 76 -17.44 -2.57 -1.05
N ASN A 77 -17.21 -2.85 -2.33
CA ASN A 77 -17.04 -4.22 -2.80
C ASN A 77 -15.72 -4.83 -2.31
N PHE A 78 -14.62 -4.09 -2.33
CA PHE A 78 -13.32 -4.58 -1.88
C PHE A 78 -13.37 -5.02 -0.42
N LEU A 79 -13.94 -4.19 0.45
CA LEU A 79 -14.14 -4.50 1.86
C LEU A 79 -15.06 -5.73 2.04
N LYS A 80 -16.21 -5.75 1.36
CA LYS A 80 -17.17 -6.86 1.45
C LYS A 80 -16.57 -8.20 1.04
N TYR A 81 -15.83 -8.24 -0.07
CA TYR A 81 -15.27 -9.50 -0.59
C TYR A 81 -13.90 -9.85 0.02
N GLY A 82 -13.21 -8.89 0.65
CA GLY A 82 -12.01 -9.17 1.45
C GLY A 82 -12.29 -10.12 2.62
N GLU A 83 -13.51 -10.11 3.15
CA GLU A 83 -13.96 -10.99 4.23
C GLU A 83 -13.86 -12.49 3.88
N VAL A 84 -14.16 -12.83 2.62
CA VAL A 84 -14.20 -14.21 2.12
C VAL A 84 -12.86 -14.94 2.34
N TYR A 85 -11.77 -14.19 2.47
CA TYR A 85 -10.41 -14.71 2.63
C TYR A 85 -9.88 -14.67 4.06
N GLY A 86 -10.72 -14.39 5.06
CA GLY A 86 -10.29 -14.43 6.46
C GLY A 86 -9.32 -13.29 6.81
N LEU A 87 -9.62 -12.07 6.34
CA LEU A 87 -8.76 -10.90 6.48
C LEU A 87 -8.30 -10.61 7.93
N VAL A 88 -7.04 -10.88 8.25
CA VAL A 88 -6.43 -10.56 9.56
C VAL A 88 -5.20 -9.67 9.36
N ASP A 89 -4.34 -10.06 8.42
CA ASP A 89 -3.15 -9.31 8.07
C ASP A 89 -3.46 -8.28 6.97
N VAL A 90 -3.06 -7.02 7.17
CA VAL A 90 -3.28 -5.94 6.21
C VAL A 90 -1.96 -5.20 5.98
N SER A 91 -1.49 -5.15 4.74
CA SER A 91 -0.38 -4.29 4.33
C SER A 91 -0.92 -2.95 3.87
N ILE A 92 -0.32 -1.85 4.32
CA ILE A 92 -0.64 -0.49 3.87
C ILE A 92 0.61 0.13 3.26
N ASP A 93 0.50 0.55 2.00
CA ASP A 93 1.59 1.17 1.26
C ASP A 93 1.02 2.05 0.13
N GLU A 94 1.92 2.56 -0.70
CA GLU A 94 1.67 3.53 -1.74
C GLU A 94 1.82 2.88 -3.11
N SER A 95 0.77 3.01 -3.93
CA SER A 95 0.77 2.59 -5.32
C SER A 95 0.74 3.80 -6.27
N MET A 96 1.28 3.61 -7.48
CA MET A 96 1.36 4.64 -8.52
C MET A 96 0.49 4.27 -9.72
N ILE A 97 -0.53 5.09 -9.98
CA ILE A 97 -1.42 4.94 -11.13
C ILE A 97 -0.86 5.78 -12.28
N PRO A 98 -0.40 5.17 -13.39
CA PRO A 98 0.28 5.89 -14.48
C PRO A 98 -0.61 6.95 -15.11
N TYR A 99 -0.11 8.17 -15.19
CA TYR A 99 -0.78 9.27 -15.88
C TYR A 99 0.22 10.29 -16.39
N PHE A 100 0.29 10.45 -17.71
CA PHE A 100 1.34 11.26 -18.34
C PHE A 100 0.90 12.68 -18.72
N ARG A 101 -0.40 12.97 -18.71
CA ARG A 101 -0.93 14.31 -19.02
C ARG A 101 -0.80 15.27 -17.83
N ARG A 102 -1.20 16.52 -18.02
CA ARG A 102 -1.13 17.57 -16.99
C ARG A 102 -2.31 17.42 -16.02
N HIS A 103 -2.02 17.24 -14.74
CA HIS A 103 -2.99 17.30 -13.65
C HIS A 103 -2.30 17.80 -12.38
N PRO A 104 -2.92 18.70 -11.58
CA PRO A 104 -2.28 19.33 -10.42
C PRO A 104 -1.91 18.37 -9.29
N THR A 105 -2.59 17.22 -9.19
CA THR A 105 -2.33 16.20 -8.14
C THR A 105 -1.29 15.15 -8.54
N LYS A 106 -0.82 15.16 -9.79
CA LYS A 106 0.18 14.21 -10.27
C LYS A 106 1.46 14.32 -9.45
N GLN A 107 1.98 13.18 -8.99
CA GLN A 107 3.21 13.07 -8.22
C GLN A 107 4.33 12.47 -9.06
N PHE A 108 5.56 12.85 -8.71
CA PHE A 108 6.76 12.15 -9.12
C PHE A 108 7.37 11.44 -7.92
N ILE A 109 7.48 10.11 -7.99
CA ILE A 109 8.14 9.30 -6.96
C ILE A 109 9.34 8.59 -7.58
N ARG A 110 10.53 9.04 -7.22
CA ARG A 110 11.79 8.44 -7.68
C ARG A 110 11.90 7.00 -7.16
N GLY A 111 12.29 6.08 -8.04
CA GLY A 111 12.59 4.69 -7.68
C GLY A 111 11.40 3.72 -7.76
N LYS A 112 10.17 4.19 -8.02
CA LYS A 112 9.04 3.31 -8.35
C LYS A 112 9.06 2.96 -9.86
N PRO A 113 8.61 1.75 -10.27
CA PRO A 113 8.54 1.36 -11.68
C PRO A 113 7.74 2.36 -12.53
N VAL A 114 6.63 2.85 -11.97
CA VAL A 114 5.87 4.00 -12.51
C VAL A 114 6.22 5.22 -11.68
N SER A 115 7.11 6.06 -12.18
CA SER A 115 7.59 7.24 -11.44
C SER A 115 6.66 8.44 -11.53
N TRP A 116 5.80 8.53 -12.56
CA TRP A 116 4.89 9.66 -12.81
C TRP A 116 3.43 9.20 -12.86
N GLY A 117 2.59 9.77 -12.01
CA GLY A 117 1.18 9.38 -11.96
C GLY A 117 0.42 9.91 -10.75
N TYR A 118 -0.75 9.34 -10.51
CA TYR A 118 -1.47 9.57 -9.26
C TYR A 118 -0.93 8.65 -8.19
N LYS A 119 -0.65 9.21 -7.01
CA LYS A 119 -0.31 8.43 -5.83
C LYS A 119 -1.62 7.95 -5.18
N ALA A 120 -1.70 6.67 -4.84
CA ALA A 120 -2.79 6.10 -4.08
C ALA A 120 -2.25 5.42 -2.81
N TRP A 121 -2.98 5.54 -1.72
CA TRP A 121 -2.82 4.75 -0.51
C TRP A 121 -3.64 3.47 -0.70
N VAL A 122 -3.01 2.32 -0.54
CA VAL A 122 -3.64 1.03 -0.78
C VAL A 122 -3.44 0.16 0.45
N ALA A 123 -4.55 -0.40 0.94
CA ALA A 123 -4.55 -1.50 1.88
C ALA A 123 -4.75 -2.81 1.11
N ALA A 124 -3.91 -3.81 1.34
CA ALA A 124 -3.99 -5.10 0.68
C ALA A 124 -3.79 -6.27 1.66
N ASP A 125 -4.33 -7.42 1.31
CA ASP A 125 -4.14 -8.66 2.07
C ASP A 125 -2.78 -9.31 1.71
N PRO A 126 -2.38 -10.41 2.37
CA PRO A 126 -1.15 -11.14 2.04
C PRO A 126 -1.11 -11.73 0.62
N ASN A 127 -2.25 -11.88 -0.04
CA ASN A 127 -2.40 -12.38 -1.40
C ASN A 127 -2.42 -11.25 -2.45
N SER A 128 -2.21 -10.00 -2.04
CA SER A 128 -2.21 -8.80 -2.89
C SER A 128 -3.61 -8.44 -3.41
N TYR A 129 -4.66 -8.89 -2.75
CA TYR A 129 -6.01 -8.39 -2.97
C TYR A 129 -6.15 -7.01 -2.34
N ALA A 130 -6.55 -6.01 -3.14
CA ALA A 130 -6.81 -4.67 -2.64
C ALA A 130 -8.09 -4.65 -1.79
N ILE A 131 -7.96 -4.23 -0.55
CA ILE A 131 -9.04 -4.11 0.43
C ILE A 131 -9.62 -2.70 0.41
N TYR A 132 -8.75 -1.69 0.27
CA TYR A 132 -9.15 -0.30 0.26
C TYR A 132 -8.16 0.55 -0.54
N ILE A 133 -8.67 1.52 -1.28
CA ILE A 133 -7.87 2.46 -2.07
C ILE A 133 -8.34 3.90 -1.80
N SER A 134 -7.40 4.78 -1.48
CA SER A 134 -7.63 6.22 -1.33
C SER A 134 -6.63 7.00 -2.17
N ILE A 135 -7.09 7.97 -2.98
CA ILE A 135 -6.21 8.72 -3.87
C ILE A 135 -5.65 9.94 -3.14
N TYR A 136 -4.33 10.11 -3.20
CA TYR A 136 -3.66 11.27 -2.63
C TYR A 136 -3.96 12.53 -3.45
N GLN A 137 -4.50 13.55 -2.78
CA GLN A 137 -4.95 14.79 -3.43
C GLN A 137 -3.91 15.91 -3.46
N GLY A 138 -2.66 15.65 -3.06
CA GLY A 138 -1.64 16.68 -2.96
C GLY A 138 -1.89 17.68 -1.82
N ARG A 139 -1.18 18.80 -1.86
CA ARG A 139 -1.32 19.89 -0.86
C ARG A 139 -2.71 20.52 -0.95
N GLY A 140 -3.34 20.76 0.20
CA GLY A 140 -4.68 21.36 0.28
C GLY A 140 -5.82 20.45 -0.16
N GLY A 141 -5.64 19.13 -0.14
CA GLY A 141 -6.77 18.20 -0.08
C GLY A 141 -7.56 18.36 1.24
N ASP A 142 -8.58 17.53 1.43
CA ASP A 142 -9.47 17.63 2.59
C ASP A 142 -8.70 17.62 3.92
N LYS A 143 -8.55 18.80 4.51
CA LYS A 143 -7.82 19.02 5.76
C LYS A 143 -8.60 18.53 6.98
N THR A 144 -9.90 18.28 6.84
CA THR A 144 -10.75 17.80 7.95
C THR A 144 -10.30 16.43 8.44
N LYS A 145 -9.60 15.66 7.59
CA LYS A 145 -9.09 14.33 7.92
C LYS A 145 -7.73 14.35 8.62
N SER A 146 -6.98 15.45 8.63
CA SER A 146 -5.60 15.42 9.12
C SER A 146 -5.54 15.33 10.64
N ASN A 147 -5.04 14.22 11.17
CA ASN A 147 -4.72 14.09 12.59
C ASN A 147 -3.29 14.63 12.84
N VAL A 148 -3.20 15.84 13.39
CA VAL A 148 -1.93 16.54 13.64
C VAL A 148 -0.99 15.72 14.53
N ASN A 149 -1.54 14.87 15.41
CA ASN A 149 -0.75 14.07 16.36
C ASN A 149 0.06 12.95 15.68
N TYR A 150 -0.41 12.43 14.54
CA TYR A 150 0.18 11.28 13.86
C TYR A 150 0.73 11.59 12.46
N GLY A 151 0.58 12.83 12.00
CA GLY A 151 0.99 13.27 10.67
C GLY A 151 0.19 12.59 9.55
N LEU A 152 0.63 12.80 8.29
CA LEU A 152 -0.09 12.28 7.13
C LEU A 152 -0.14 10.75 7.07
N GLY A 153 1.00 10.08 7.31
CA GLY A 153 1.07 8.62 7.27
C GLY A 153 0.16 7.97 8.31
N GLY A 154 0.25 8.41 9.58
CA GLY A 154 -0.62 7.87 10.63
C GLY A 154 -2.09 8.21 10.43
N THR A 155 -2.42 9.39 9.90
CA THR A 155 -3.80 9.73 9.51
C THR A 155 -4.37 8.72 8.51
N VAL A 156 -3.61 8.38 7.47
CA VAL A 156 -4.05 7.42 6.44
C VAL A 156 -4.28 6.04 7.05
N VAL A 157 -3.39 5.59 7.94
CA VAL A 157 -3.53 4.29 8.63
C VAL A 157 -4.80 4.26 9.47
N LEU A 158 -5.06 5.30 10.27
CA LEU A 158 -6.26 5.38 11.12
C LEU A 158 -7.53 5.45 10.26
N GLU A 159 -7.55 6.22 9.17
CA GLU A 159 -8.72 6.25 8.27
C GLU A 159 -9.01 4.87 7.67
N ILE A 160 -7.98 4.14 7.23
CA ILE A 160 -8.13 2.79 6.71
C ILE A 160 -8.63 1.85 7.80
N LEU A 161 -8.07 1.93 9.01
CA LEU A 161 -8.47 1.13 10.15
C LEU A 161 -9.93 1.37 10.54
N ASP A 162 -10.39 2.63 10.57
CA ASP A 162 -11.80 2.96 10.82
C ASP A 162 -12.72 2.29 9.79
N LYS A 163 -12.34 2.30 8.51
CA LYS A 163 -13.13 1.61 7.46
C LYS A 163 -13.16 0.10 7.65
N LEU A 164 -12.06 -0.50 8.09
CA LEU A 164 -12.00 -1.92 8.40
C LEU A 164 -12.89 -2.27 9.60
N GLN A 165 -12.84 -1.47 10.68
CA GLN A 165 -13.63 -1.69 11.89
C GLN A 165 -15.13 -1.53 11.65
N VAL A 166 -15.56 -0.59 10.80
CA VAL A 166 -16.99 -0.43 10.44
C VAL A 166 -17.56 -1.72 9.83
N ILE A 167 -16.76 -2.43 9.03
CA ILE A 167 -17.19 -3.66 8.36
C ILE A 167 -16.92 -4.90 9.24
N HIS A 168 -15.89 -4.85 10.08
CA HIS A 168 -15.44 -5.97 10.93
C HIS A 168 -15.23 -5.52 12.39
N PRO A 169 -16.30 -5.16 13.11
CA PRO A 169 -16.19 -4.49 14.41
C PRO A 169 -15.59 -5.37 15.51
N THR A 170 -15.65 -6.69 15.37
CA THR A 170 -15.14 -7.65 16.37
C THR A 170 -13.76 -8.19 16.02
N LYS A 171 -13.19 -7.80 14.87
CA LYS A 171 -11.99 -8.45 14.33
C LYS A 171 -10.74 -7.73 14.77
N LYS A 172 -9.77 -8.49 15.25
CA LYS A 172 -8.42 -8.00 15.50
C LYS A 172 -7.60 -8.06 14.21
N PHE A 173 -7.06 -6.91 13.79
CA PHE A 173 -6.17 -6.79 12.64
C PHE A 173 -4.71 -6.73 13.05
N SER A 174 -3.85 -7.24 12.18
CA SER A 174 -2.40 -7.06 12.20
C SER A 174 -1.98 -6.21 11.00
N LEU A 175 -1.55 -4.99 11.26
CA LEU A 175 -1.21 -4.00 10.23
C LEU A 175 0.30 -4.00 9.95
N TYR A 176 0.66 -3.96 8.67
CA TYR A 176 2.04 -3.95 8.20
C TYR A 176 2.27 -2.76 7.28
N PHE A 177 3.22 -1.89 7.62
CA PHE A 177 3.50 -0.72 6.80
C PHE A 177 4.95 -0.25 6.91
N ASP A 178 5.37 0.55 5.94
CA ASP A 178 6.73 1.07 5.88
C ASP A 178 6.95 2.30 6.76
N ASN A 179 8.17 2.84 6.69
CA ASN A 179 8.62 3.94 7.54
C ASN A 179 7.96 5.30 7.25
N PHE A 180 7.20 5.44 6.16
CA PHE A 180 6.40 6.63 5.92
C PHE A 180 5.21 6.68 6.88
N PHE A 181 4.66 5.51 7.23
CA PHE A 181 3.50 5.36 8.08
C PHE A 181 3.84 5.10 9.55
N THR A 182 4.99 4.48 9.85
CA THR A 182 5.29 4.03 11.21
C THR A 182 5.84 5.12 12.14
N SER A 183 5.21 5.23 13.32
CA SER A 183 5.77 5.87 14.51
C SER A 183 5.43 5.06 15.76
N ILE A 184 6.26 5.15 16.82
CA ILE A 184 5.98 4.43 18.08
C ILE A 184 4.64 4.86 18.70
N LYS A 185 4.32 6.16 18.64
CA LYS A 185 3.03 6.68 19.13
C LYS A 185 1.83 6.07 18.41
N LEU A 186 1.94 5.90 17.09
CA LEU A 186 0.87 5.28 16.29
C LEU A 186 0.71 3.79 16.63
N ILE A 187 1.82 3.07 16.86
CA ILE A 187 1.76 1.66 17.28
C ILE A 187 1.03 1.54 18.61
N ASP A 188 1.37 2.38 19.58
CA ASP A 188 0.74 2.39 20.91
C ASP A 188 -0.76 2.69 20.82
N GLU A 189 -1.15 3.70 20.03
CA GLU A 189 -2.56 4.04 19.79
C GLU A 189 -3.35 2.87 19.19
N ILE A 190 -2.84 2.29 18.09
CA ILE A 190 -3.53 1.17 17.41
C ILE A 190 -3.60 -0.06 18.31
N LYS A 191 -2.62 -0.26 19.18
CA LYS A 191 -2.64 -1.30 20.21
C LYS A 191 -3.71 -1.06 21.26
N ASN A 192 -3.85 0.18 21.73
CA ASN A 192 -4.92 0.57 22.65
C ASN A 192 -6.31 0.41 22.02
N MET A 193 -6.41 0.53 20.69
CA MET A 193 -7.63 0.19 19.93
C MET A 193 -7.85 -1.33 19.76
N GLY A 194 -6.98 -2.19 20.28
CA GLY A 194 -7.12 -3.65 20.25
C GLY A 194 -6.54 -4.33 19.00
N HIS A 195 -5.71 -3.62 18.22
CA HIS A 195 -5.08 -4.13 17.00
C HIS A 195 -3.57 -4.22 17.13
N ASP A 196 -2.93 -4.81 16.14
CA ASP A 196 -1.49 -5.02 16.13
C ASP A 196 -0.83 -4.32 14.95
N VAL A 197 0.43 -3.94 15.14
CA VAL A 197 1.24 -3.27 14.12
C VAL A 197 2.63 -3.87 14.08
N THR A 198 3.15 -4.06 12.86
CA THR A 198 4.57 -4.31 12.59
C THR A 198 5.04 -3.44 11.44
N GLY A 199 5.99 -2.54 11.69
CA GLY A 199 6.45 -1.62 10.65
C GLY A 199 7.90 -1.19 10.80
N THR A 200 8.52 -0.81 9.68
CA THR A 200 9.88 -0.25 9.72
C THR A 200 9.85 1.16 10.29
N VAL A 201 10.80 1.51 11.15
CA VAL A 201 10.89 2.84 11.76
C VAL A 201 12.15 3.56 11.32
N ARG A 202 12.07 4.88 11.19
CA ARG A 202 13.25 5.71 10.90
C ARG A 202 14.08 5.87 12.16
N LYS A 203 15.38 6.10 11.99
CA LYS A 203 16.33 6.30 13.09
C LYS A 203 15.87 7.36 14.08
N HIS A 204 15.34 8.49 13.61
CA HIS A 204 14.91 9.59 14.48
C HIS A 204 13.74 9.22 15.39
N THR A 205 12.93 8.23 14.99
CA THR A 205 11.75 7.77 15.72
C THR A 205 12.11 6.96 16.96
N VAL A 206 13.32 6.38 16.98
CA VAL A 206 13.80 5.46 18.03
C VAL A 206 15.05 6.01 18.74
N GLU A 207 15.24 7.33 18.74
CA GLU A 207 16.42 7.97 19.37
C GLU A 207 16.52 7.72 20.87
N LYS A 208 15.39 7.51 21.54
CA LYS A 208 15.35 7.18 22.97
C LYS A 208 15.76 5.74 23.26
N CYS A 209 15.77 4.86 22.27
CA CYS A 209 16.22 3.48 22.46
C CYS A 209 17.74 3.46 22.56
N PRO A 210 18.34 2.79 23.56
CA PRO A 210 19.78 2.81 23.82
C PRO A 210 20.54 1.87 22.86
N PHE A 211 20.28 2.00 21.56
CA PHE A 211 20.98 1.27 20.53
C PHE A 211 22.42 1.77 20.36
N SER A 212 23.31 0.89 19.90
CA SER A 212 24.66 1.29 19.54
C SER A 212 24.66 2.33 18.41
N ASN A 213 25.80 3.03 18.27
CA ASN A 213 25.98 3.97 17.19
C ASN A 213 25.78 3.26 15.82
N PRO A 214 24.92 3.78 14.92
CA PRO A 214 24.68 3.14 13.63
C PRO A 214 25.95 2.94 12.78
N LYS A 215 26.95 3.81 12.90
CA LYS A 215 28.21 3.66 12.14
C LYS A 215 29.03 2.47 12.61
N THR A 216 29.02 2.16 13.92
CA THR A 216 29.72 1.00 14.46
C THR A 216 28.90 -0.27 14.23
N PHE A 217 27.59 -0.21 14.49
CA PHE A 217 26.68 -1.33 14.26
C PHE A 217 26.65 -1.76 12.79
N GLY A 218 26.67 -0.83 11.83
CA GLY A 218 26.66 -1.16 10.40
C GLY A 218 27.92 -1.90 9.92
N LYS A 219 29.03 -1.85 10.68
CA LYS A 219 30.26 -2.61 10.41
C LYS A 219 30.24 -4.02 11.01
N SER A 220 29.24 -4.34 11.84
CA SER A 220 29.08 -5.67 12.40
C SER A 220 28.77 -6.70 11.30
N PRO A 221 28.95 -8.00 11.57
CA PRO A 221 28.56 -9.03 10.60
C PRO A 221 27.09 -8.92 10.18
N ARG A 222 26.80 -9.26 8.93
CA ARG A 222 25.41 -9.39 8.47
C ARG A 222 24.67 -10.40 9.34
N GLY A 223 23.50 -10.02 9.85
CA GLY A 223 22.73 -10.81 10.81
C GLY A 223 22.84 -10.34 12.25
N SER A 224 23.77 -9.43 12.57
CA SER A 224 23.83 -8.79 13.88
C SER A 224 22.53 -8.08 14.21
N GLU A 225 22.14 -8.16 15.48
CA GLU A 225 20.84 -7.71 15.97
C GLU A 225 20.98 -7.04 17.33
N GLU A 226 20.26 -5.93 17.51
CA GLU A 226 19.99 -5.30 18.80
C GLU A 226 18.48 -5.17 18.96
N HIS A 227 17.96 -5.30 20.17
CA HIS A 227 16.53 -5.09 20.40
C HIS A 227 16.27 -4.53 21.80
N PHE A 228 15.18 -3.79 21.91
CA PHE A 228 14.64 -3.31 23.17
C PHE A 228 13.14 -3.56 23.19
N CYS A 229 12.62 -3.96 24.34
CA CYS A 229 11.20 -4.07 24.58
C CYS A 229 10.82 -3.06 25.65
N ASP A 230 9.84 -2.22 25.36
CA ASP A 230 9.18 -1.45 26.39
C ASP A 230 8.14 -2.33 27.06
N THR A 231 8.35 -2.67 28.33
CA THR A 231 7.44 -3.53 29.10
C THR A 231 6.10 -2.87 29.40
N SER A 232 6.00 -1.54 29.35
CA SER A 232 4.73 -0.84 29.60
C SER A 232 3.80 -0.92 28.39
N SER A 233 4.28 -0.52 27.22
CA SER A 233 3.53 -0.60 25.95
C SER A 233 3.57 -1.99 25.30
N GLN A 234 4.44 -2.88 25.78
CA GLN A 234 4.69 -4.21 25.19
C GLN A 234 5.06 -4.09 23.70
N ILE A 235 5.83 -3.06 23.34
CA ILE A 235 6.32 -2.81 21.98
C ILE A 235 7.80 -3.19 21.94
N VAL A 236 8.16 -4.03 20.97
CA VAL A 236 9.55 -4.40 20.71
C VAL A 236 10.08 -3.65 19.50
N VAL A 237 11.27 -3.08 19.66
CA VAL A 237 12.03 -2.44 18.58
C VAL A 237 13.25 -3.30 18.30
N VAL A 238 13.39 -3.77 17.07
CA VAL A 238 14.49 -4.63 16.64
C VAL A 238 15.29 -3.93 15.55
N ARG A 239 16.60 -3.83 15.73
CA ARG A 239 17.56 -3.34 14.76
C ARG A 239 18.37 -4.52 14.23
N TRP A 240 18.46 -4.66 12.91
CA TRP A 240 19.15 -5.77 12.26
C TRP A 240 20.05 -5.27 11.13
N ASN A 241 21.24 -5.85 11.03
CA ASN A 241 22.21 -5.49 10.00
C ASN A 241 22.10 -6.42 8.79
N ASP A 242 21.68 -5.88 7.65
CA ASP A 242 21.59 -6.61 6.38
C ASP A 242 22.60 -6.07 5.35
N ASN A 243 22.18 -5.71 4.12
CA ASN A 243 22.96 -4.83 3.25
C ASN A 243 23.03 -3.39 3.80
N GLY A 244 22.10 -3.05 4.68
CA GLY A 244 22.05 -1.83 5.46
C GLY A 244 21.30 -2.09 6.75
N ILE A 245 21.33 -1.11 7.66
CA ILE A 245 20.66 -1.21 8.95
C ILE A 245 19.16 -1.03 8.73
N VAL A 246 18.39 -2.03 9.17
CA VAL A 246 16.92 -1.97 9.21
C VAL A 246 16.50 -1.92 10.67
N THR A 247 15.52 -1.07 10.99
CA THR A 247 14.88 -1.05 12.31
C THR A 247 13.38 -1.25 12.13
N ILE A 248 12.81 -2.16 12.90
CA ILE A 248 11.38 -2.48 12.92
C ILE A 248 10.87 -2.30 14.33
N ALA A 249 9.65 -1.78 14.46
CA ALA A 249 8.89 -1.78 15.71
C ALA A 249 7.65 -2.65 15.53
N SER A 250 7.29 -3.39 16.58
CA SER A 250 6.23 -4.39 16.54
C SER A 250 5.50 -4.47 17.88
N SER A 251 4.17 -4.53 17.86
CA SER A 251 3.34 -4.84 19.03
C SER A 251 2.97 -6.32 19.14
N GLU A 252 3.15 -7.09 18.06
CA GLU A 252 2.66 -8.47 17.92
C GLU A 252 3.80 -9.49 17.98
N HIS A 253 4.83 -9.26 17.17
CA HIS A 253 5.93 -10.20 16.97
C HIS A 253 7.19 -9.77 17.73
N GLY A 254 7.76 -10.70 18.48
CA GLY A 254 9.04 -10.54 19.18
C GLY A 254 10.27 -10.99 18.39
N VAL A 255 11.39 -11.11 19.10
CA VAL A 255 12.66 -11.59 18.52
C VAL A 255 12.64 -13.09 18.26
N SER A 256 12.00 -13.86 19.13
CA SER A 256 11.92 -15.32 19.07
C SER A 256 10.60 -15.81 18.48
N PRO A 257 10.57 -17.01 17.85
CA PRO A 257 11.73 -17.83 17.51
C PRO A 257 12.57 -17.20 16.38
N LYS A 258 13.90 -17.32 16.46
CA LYS A 258 14.78 -16.86 15.38
C LYS A 258 14.66 -17.78 14.17
N VAL A 259 14.56 -17.19 12.99
CA VAL A 259 14.47 -17.90 11.70
C VAL A 259 15.77 -17.72 10.94
N LYS A 260 16.25 -18.78 10.30
CA LYS A 260 17.41 -18.70 9.39
C LYS A 260 16.92 -18.39 7.99
N VAL A 261 17.28 -17.22 7.46
CA VAL A 261 16.95 -16.81 6.09
C VAL A 261 18.17 -16.88 5.19
N GLU A 262 17.97 -17.24 3.93
CA GLU A 262 19.04 -17.25 2.95
C GLU A 262 19.30 -15.82 2.44
N ARG A 263 20.55 -15.37 2.53
CA ARG A 263 21.00 -14.06 2.07
C ARG A 263 22.32 -14.17 1.33
N TYR A 264 22.49 -13.39 0.26
CA TYR A 264 23.77 -13.28 -0.43
C TYR A 264 24.72 -12.38 0.35
N VAL A 265 25.89 -12.89 0.71
CA VAL A 265 26.91 -12.15 1.47
C VAL A 265 28.02 -11.74 0.51
N ALA A 266 28.06 -10.45 0.17
CA ALA A 266 28.98 -9.92 -0.84
C ALA A 266 30.46 -10.16 -0.50
N SER A 267 30.85 -10.03 0.78
CA SER A 267 32.22 -10.28 1.24
C SER A 267 32.67 -11.73 1.04
N GLN A 268 31.73 -12.68 1.00
CA GLN A 268 32.01 -14.11 0.82
C GLN A 268 31.63 -14.61 -0.58
N LYS A 269 31.03 -13.76 -1.42
CA LYS A 269 30.48 -14.09 -2.75
C LYS A 269 29.60 -15.35 -2.77
N LYS A 270 28.89 -15.63 -1.68
CA LYS A 270 28.05 -16.82 -1.53
C LYS A 270 26.78 -16.52 -0.75
N ARG A 271 25.79 -17.41 -0.88
CA ARG A 271 24.60 -17.41 -0.03
C ARG A 271 24.91 -18.05 1.32
N ALA A 272 24.44 -17.43 2.38
CA ALA A 272 24.58 -17.92 3.75
C ALA A 272 23.23 -17.88 4.47
N LYS A 273 23.06 -18.78 5.44
CA LYS A 273 21.90 -18.79 6.34
C LYS A 273 22.15 -17.82 7.48
N ILE A 274 21.48 -16.66 7.43
CA ILE A 274 21.63 -15.58 8.40
C ILE A 274 20.47 -15.66 9.41
N PRO A 275 20.72 -15.58 10.73
CA PRO A 275 19.66 -15.51 11.72
C PRO A 275 18.90 -14.18 11.62
N MET A 276 17.58 -14.25 11.74
CA MET A 276 16.65 -13.14 11.69
C MET A 276 15.60 -13.32 12.79
N SER A 277 15.24 -12.23 13.46
CA SER A 277 14.14 -12.21 14.42
C SER A 277 12.80 -12.53 13.77
N ASN A 278 11.88 -13.11 14.55
CA ASN A 278 10.52 -13.39 14.09
C ASN A 278 9.84 -12.10 13.59
N ALA A 279 9.96 -10.97 14.31
CA ALA A 279 9.39 -9.68 13.89
C ALA A 279 9.78 -9.27 12.46
N ILE A 280 11.08 -9.35 12.15
CA ILE A 280 11.58 -8.99 10.81
C ILE A 280 11.15 -10.02 9.77
N HIS A 281 11.11 -11.30 10.15
CA HIS A 281 10.66 -12.36 9.26
C HIS A 281 9.17 -12.18 8.88
N GLN A 282 8.30 -11.91 9.85
CA GLN A 282 6.87 -11.69 9.62
C GLN A 282 6.63 -10.43 8.79
N TYR A 283 7.34 -9.33 9.09
CA TYR A 283 7.28 -8.12 8.30
C TYR A 283 7.60 -8.38 6.82
N ASN A 284 8.71 -9.08 6.53
CA ASN A 284 9.11 -9.38 5.15
C ASN A 284 8.12 -10.30 4.41
N LYS A 285 7.38 -11.14 5.14
CA LYS A 285 6.38 -12.04 4.56
C LYS A 285 5.09 -11.31 4.17
N LYS A 286 4.70 -10.32 4.98
CA LYS A 286 3.36 -9.71 4.93
C LYS A 286 3.36 -8.28 4.35
N ASN A 287 4.48 -7.58 4.37
CA ASN A 287 4.61 -6.27 3.75
C ASN A 287 4.87 -6.36 2.23
N GLY A 288 4.58 -5.29 1.50
CA GLY A 288 4.88 -5.17 0.05
C GLY A 288 3.83 -5.82 -0.85
N LYS A 289 2.57 -5.84 -0.41
CA LYS A 289 1.45 -6.47 -1.13
C LYS A 289 0.61 -5.49 -1.95
N CYS A 290 0.93 -4.20 -1.87
CA CYS A 290 0.16 -3.11 -2.49
C CYS A 290 0.75 -2.61 -3.82
N GLY A 291 1.69 -3.37 -4.41
CA GLY A 291 2.46 -3.00 -5.60
C GLY A 291 1.63 -2.82 -6.86
#